data_AF-E6SEH8-F1
#
_entry.id   AF-E6SEH8-F1
#
_cell.length_a   1.000
_cell.length_b   1.000
_cell.length_c   1.000
_cell.angle_alpha   90.00
_cell.angle_beta   90.00
_cell.angle_gamma   90.00
#
_symmetry.space_group_name_H-M   'P 1'
#
loop_
_entity.id
_entity.type
_entity.pdbx_description
1 polymer ?
#
loop_
_entity_poly.entity_id
_entity_poly.type
_entity_poly.pdbx_seq_one_letter_code
_entity_poly.pdbx_strand_id
1 'polypeptide(L)'
;MWVWRRFPRSVRATPLPLWLLVLGRVIGALFVAVLTLLVIAAVTAALYRPGLPTGWAVALLVLVVSAIAFCVIGLAVASIARTAQSAIGMSLGTLLPLCFVSDIFVIGPKFPTWLDTISWVFPLRHASRALTDAMTPGVELWPSTGLHLLVLLTWTIGAALLLSRTFRTEPGGRPTAAEHATEPSGIRQKVVA
;
A
#
# COMPACT_ATOMS: atom_id res chain seq x y z
N MET A 1 -30.32 11.47 -28.06
CA MET A 1 -28.86 11.68 -28.07
C MET A 1 -28.20 10.59 -27.24
N TRP A 2 -27.63 9.61 -27.93
CA TRP A 2 -27.18 8.30 -27.42
C TRP A 2 -25.74 8.08 -27.91
N VAL A 3 -24.75 8.76 -27.30
CA VAL A 3 -23.34 8.65 -27.70
C VAL A 3 -22.48 8.37 -26.46
N TRP A 4 -22.62 7.16 -25.89
CA TRP A 4 -21.65 6.64 -24.91
C TRP A 4 -21.31 5.16 -25.12
N ARG A 5 -21.62 4.59 -26.29
CA ARG A 5 -21.25 3.21 -26.64
C ARG A 5 -20.13 3.17 -27.66
N ARG A 6 -18.89 3.37 -27.18
CA ARG A 6 -17.66 2.69 -27.67
C ARG A 6 -16.43 3.23 -26.96
N PHE A 7 -16.14 2.71 -25.77
CA PHE A 7 -14.74 2.49 -25.41
C PHE A 7 -14.37 1.08 -25.90
N PRO A 8 -13.56 0.96 -26.97
CA PRO A 8 -13.06 -0.34 -27.39
C PRO A 8 -12.17 -0.94 -26.31
N ARG A 9 -12.39 -2.23 -26.03
CA ARG A 9 -11.72 -3.03 -24.98
C ARG A 9 -10.26 -3.39 -25.34
N SER A 10 -9.59 -2.60 -26.17
CA SER A 10 -8.25 -2.89 -26.68
C SER A 10 -7.11 -2.23 -25.91
N VAL A 11 -7.39 -1.44 -24.85
CA VAL A 11 -6.36 -0.98 -23.89
C VAL A 11 -6.19 -2.00 -22.74
N ARG A 12 -6.20 -3.29 -23.08
CA ARG A 12 -5.77 -4.39 -22.18
C ARG A 12 -4.50 -5.06 -22.72
N ALA A 13 -3.67 -4.30 -23.46
CA ALA A 13 -2.44 -4.77 -24.08
C ALA A 13 -1.21 -4.61 -23.16
N THR A 14 -1.39 -4.91 -21.89
CA THR A 14 -0.27 -5.34 -21.05
C THR A 14 -0.85 -6.38 -20.10
N PRO A 15 -0.74 -7.68 -20.41
CA PRO A 15 -0.85 -8.73 -19.41
C PRO A 15 0.37 -8.62 -18.49
N LEU A 16 0.50 -7.48 -17.80
CA LEU A 16 1.52 -7.30 -16.79
C LEU A 16 1.09 -8.18 -15.62
N PRO A 17 1.91 -9.16 -15.22
CA PRO A 17 1.62 -9.94 -14.03
C PRO A 17 1.40 -8.98 -12.86
N LEU A 18 0.32 -9.21 -12.11
CA LEU A 18 -0.10 -8.36 -11.00
C LEU A 18 1.04 -8.09 -10.00
N TRP A 19 1.94 -9.07 -9.84
CA TRP A 19 3.13 -8.94 -9.00
C TRP A 19 4.06 -7.80 -9.46
N LEU A 20 4.23 -7.59 -10.77
CA LEU A 20 5.04 -6.49 -11.30
C LEU A 20 4.40 -5.13 -11.02
N LEU A 21 3.06 -5.05 -11.06
CA LEU A 21 2.34 -3.83 -10.72
C LEU A 21 2.52 -3.48 -9.23
N VAL A 22 2.40 -4.47 -8.34
CA VAL A 22 2.63 -4.27 -6.90
C VAL A 22 4.08 -3.90 -6.63
N LEU A 23 5.03 -4.64 -7.23
CA LEU A 23 6.46 -4.40 -7.04
C LEU A 23 6.86 -3.00 -7.50
N GLY A 24 6.39 -2.56 -8.67
CA GLY A 24 6.64 -1.20 -9.16
C GLY A 24 6.10 -0.11 -8.23
N ARG A 25 4.94 -0.35 -7.59
CA ARG A 25 4.37 0.59 -6.60
C ARG A 25 5.17 0.61 -5.31
N VAL A 26 5.62 -0.55 -4.83
CA VAL A 26 6.49 -0.65 -3.64
C VAL A 26 7.83 0.05 -3.90
N ILE A 27 8.45 -0.18 -5.05
CA ILE A 27 9.71 0.49 -5.43
C ILE A 27 9.50 2.00 -5.53
N GLY A 28 8.41 2.46 -6.16
CA GLY A 28 8.07 3.88 -6.22
C GLY A 28 7.88 4.50 -4.83
N ALA A 29 7.17 3.81 -3.94
CA ALA A 29 6.96 4.26 -2.56
C ALA A 29 8.28 4.32 -1.77
N LEU A 30 9.15 3.32 -1.93
CA LEU A 30 10.48 3.31 -1.32
C LEU A 30 11.37 4.44 -1.85
N PHE A 31 11.35 4.68 -3.16
CA PHE A 31 12.09 5.78 -3.77
C PHE A 31 11.67 7.13 -3.19
N VAL A 32 10.35 7.38 -3.11
CA VAL A 32 9.82 8.60 -2.48
C VAL A 32 10.21 8.68 -1.01
N ALA A 33 10.08 7.60 -0.24
CA ALA A 33 10.43 7.59 1.18
C ALA A 33 11.92 7.90 1.42
N VAL A 34 12.82 7.28 0.66
CA VAL A 34 14.26 7.54 0.75
C VAL A 34 14.59 8.95 0.31
N LEU A 35 13.99 9.44 -0.79
CA LEU A 35 14.19 10.81 -1.26
C LEU A 35 13.74 11.82 -0.20
N THR A 36 12.58 11.63 0.41
CA THR A 36 12.09 12.48 1.50
C THR A 36 13.05 12.44 2.70
N LEU A 37 13.54 11.27 3.11
CA LEU A 37 14.53 11.14 4.18
C LEU A 37 15.80 11.94 3.84
N LEU A 38 16.34 11.79 2.62
CA LEU A 38 17.55 12.49 2.19
C LEU A 38 17.37 14.01 2.19
N VAL A 39 16.22 14.50 1.72
CA VAL A 39 15.91 15.94 1.73
C VAL A 39 15.83 16.46 3.17
N ILE A 40 15.12 15.76 4.06
CA ILE A 40 15.03 16.14 5.48
C ILE A 40 16.42 16.12 6.13
N ALA A 41 17.22 15.08 5.88
CA ALA A 41 18.56 14.96 6.41
C ALA A 41 19.47 16.08 5.90
N ALA A 42 19.39 16.44 4.61
CA ALA A 42 20.17 17.53 4.02
C ALA A 42 19.81 18.89 4.64
N VAL A 43 18.51 19.18 4.80
CA VAL A 43 18.03 20.41 5.44
C VAL A 43 18.47 20.47 6.90
N THR A 44 18.37 19.35 7.62
CA THR A 44 18.76 19.26 9.04
C THR A 44 20.28 19.43 9.19
N ALA A 45 21.08 18.81 8.31
CA ALA A 45 22.53 18.97 8.28
C ALA A 45 22.94 20.42 7.97
N ALA A 46 22.26 21.09 7.05
CA ALA A 46 22.54 22.48 6.67
C ALA A 46 22.23 23.48 7.80
N LEU A 47 21.10 23.30 8.49
CA LEU A 47 20.62 24.27 9.50
C LEU A 47 21.14 23.99 10.91
N TYR A 48 21.15 22.73 11.34
CA TYR A 48 21.37 22.35 12.74
C TYR A 48 22.71 21.64 12.98
N ARG A 49 23.39 21.16 11.91
CA ARG A 49 24.64 20.38 11.99
C ARG A 49 24.62 19.31 13.10
N PRO A 50 23.59 18.46 13.18
CA PRO A 50 23.54 17.40 14.18
C PRO A 50 24.70 16.41 13.98
N GLY A 51 25.18 15.82 15.07
CA GLY A 51 26.03 14.64 14.98
C GLY A 51 25.27 13.48 14.34
N LEU A 52 25.99 12.59 13.63
CA LEU A 52 25.39 11.39 13.03
C LEU A 52 24.83 10.49 14.15
N PRO A 53 23.52 10.20 14.17
CA PRO A 53 22.96 9.30 15.17
C PRO A 53 23.54 7.90 14.98
N THR A 54 23.92 7.24 16.07
CA THR A 54 24.45 5.86 16.02
C THR A 54 23.43 4.87 15.43
N GLY A 55 22.14 5.16 15.54
CA GLY A 55 21.03 4.33 15.05
C GLY A 55 20.58 4.59 13.61
N TRP A 56 21.34 5.32 12.78
CA TRP A 56 20.94 5.66 11.40
C TRP A 56 20.59 4.44 10.53
N ALA A 57 21.31 3.32 10.71
CA ALA A 57 21.07 2.09 9.96
C ALA A 57 19.73 1.44 10.37
N VAL A 58 19.40 1.50 11.66
CA VAL A 58 18.12 1.01 12.20
C VAL A 58 16.98 1.89 11.71
N ALA A 59 17.18 3.21 11.70
CA ALA A 59 16.19 4.14 11.19
C ALA A 59 15.88 3.87 9.70
N LEU A 60 16.90 3.59 8.89
CA LEU A 60 16.73 3.23 7.49
C LEU A 60 15.96 1.91 7.32
N LEU A 61 16.26 0.91 8.14
CA LEU A 61 15.52 -0.36 8.16
C LEU A 61 14.05 -0.17 8.54
N VAL A 62 13.78 0.59 9.62
CA VAL A 62 12.43 0.93 10.06
C VAL A 62 11.68 1.70 8.97
N LEU A 63 12.34 2.64 8.29
CA LEU A 63 11.77 3.39 7.18
C LEU A 63 11.35 2.45 6.03
N VAL A 64 12.23 1.55 5.60
CA VAL A 64 11.95 0.60 4.51
C VAL A 64 10.78 -0.31 4.88
N VAL A 65 10.80 -0.90 6.07
CA VAL A 65 9.72 -1.80 6.54
C VAL A 65 8.40 -1.04 6.65
N SER A 66 8.41 0.17 7.20
CA SER A 66 7.21 1.00 7.33
C SER A 66 6.66 1.41 5.96
N ALA A 67 7.52 1.81 5.02
CA ALA A 67 7.12 2.18 3.66
C ALA A 67 6.47 1.00 2.92
N ILE A 68 7.02 -0.21 3.05
CA ILE A 68 6.41 -1.43 2.49
C ILE A 68 5.05 -1.68 3.16
N ALA A 69 4.97 -1.62 4.49
CA ALA A 69 3.74 -1.84 5.23
C ALA A 69 2.61 -0.89 4.79
N PHE A 70 2.88 0.43 4.76
CA PHE A 70 1.88 1.42 4.34
C PHE A 70 1.53 1.31 2.86
N CYS A 71 2.48 0.94 2.00
CA CYS A 71 2.20 0.70 0.60
C CYS A 71 1.21 -0.46 0.42
N VAL A 72 1.46 -1.59 1.10
CA VAL A 72 0.58 -2.78 1.02
C VAL A 72 -0.79 -2.49 1.62
N ILE A 73 -0.87 -1.79 2.75
CA ILE A 73 -2.14 -1.36 3.36
C ILE A 73 -2.92 -0.44 2.41
N GLY A 74 -2.25 0.57 1.84
CA GLY A 74 -2.86 1.50 0.89
C GLY A 74 -3.37 0.79 -0.38
N LEU A 75 -2.62 -0.18 -0.89
CA LEU A 75 -3.05 -1.02 -2.01
C LEU A 75 -4.26 -1.90 -1.64
N ALA A 76 -4.30 -2.46 -0.43
CA ALA A 76 -5.43 -3.22 0.06
C ALA A 76 -6.70 -2.35 0.13
N VAL A 77 -6.61 -1.14 0.68
CA VAL A 77 -7.73 -0.19 0.72
C VAL A 77 -8.16 0.21 -0.70
N ALA A 78 -7.21 0.50 -1.59
CA ALA A 78 -7.49 0.84 -2.98
C ALA A 78 -8.15 -0.31 -3.75
N SER A 79 -7.85 -1.57 -3.41
CA SER A 79 -8.47 -2.74 -4.04
C SER A 79 -9.96 -2.90 -3.74
N ILE A 80 -10.42 -2.35 -2.60
CA ILE A 80 -11.83 -2.40 -2.17
C ILE A 80 -12.61 -1.19 -2.74
N ALA A 81 -11.91 -0.10 -3.06
CA ALA A 81 -12.53 1.11 -3.57
C ALA A 81 -13.05 0.93 -5.01
N ARG A 82 -14.29 1.40 -5.25
CA ARG A 82 -14.94 1.32 -6.58
C ARG A 82 -14.37 2.30 -7.61
N THR A 83 -13.66 3.33 -7.18
CA THR A 83 -13.11 4.38 -8.05
C THR A 83 -11.82 4.94 -7.46
N ALA A 84 -10.87 5.35 -8.30
CA ALA A 84 -9.62 5.97 -7.86
C ALA A 84 -9.84 7.19 -6.95
N GLN A 85 -10.83 8.03 -7.28
CA GLN A 85 -11.18 9.21 -6.47
C GLN A 85 -11.71 8.81 -5.08
N SER A 86 -12.52 7.74 -5.00
CA SER A 86 -13.00 7.20 -3.73
C SER A 86 -11.85 6.64 -2.89
N ALA A 87 -10.87 5.97 -3.51
CA ALA A 87 -9.71 5.44 -2.81
C ALA A 87 -8.89 6.55 -2.14
N ILE A 88 -8.65 7.65 -2.86
CA ILE A 88 -7.94 8.82 -2.34
C ILE A 88 -8.72 9.44 -1.18
N GLY A 89 -10.02 9.68 -1.38
CA GLY A 89 -10.88 10.26 -0.34
C GLY A 89 -10.96 9.42 0.93
N MET A 90 -11.10 8.10 0.80
CA MET A 90 -11.10 7.17 1.94
C MET A 90 -9.75 7.16 2.67
N SER A 91 -8.65 7.16 1.91
CA SER A 91 -7.31 7.13 2.49
C SER A 91 -7.05 8.40 3.30
N LEU A 92 -7.27 9.58 2.71
CA LEU A 92 -7.07 10.85 3.38
C LEU A 92 -8.05 11.05 4.55
N GLY A 93 -9.32 10.67 4.35
CA GLY A 93 -10.36 10.75 5.38
C GLY A 93 -10.09 9.86 6.60
N THR A 94 -9.44 8.70 6.40
CA THR A 94 -9.06 7.79 7.50
C THR A 94 -7.73 8.19 8.14
N LEU A 95 -6.81 8.75 7.34
CA LEU A 95 -5.47 9.11 7.80
C LEU A 95 -5.49 10.21 8.85
N LEU A 96 -6.37 11.21 8.71
CA LEU A 96 -6.48 12.29 9.69
C LEU A 96 -6.86 11.79 11.11
N PRO A 97 -7.97 11.05 11.33
CA PRO A 97 -8.26 10.44 12.62
C PRO A 97 -7.15 9.52 13.11
N LEU A 98 -6.56 8.74 12.21
CA LEU A 98 -5.47 7.81 12.55
C LEU A 98 -4.24 8.55 13.08
N CYS A 99 -3.87 9.69 12.50
CA CYS A 99 -2.76 10.52 12.97
C CYS A 99 -3.04 11.11 14.36
N PHE A 100 -4.28 11.49 14.65
CA PHE A 100 -4.67 11.92 15.99
C PHE A 100 -4.52 10.78 17.00
N VAL A 101 -5.05 9.60 16.70
CA VAL A 101 -4.95 8.44 17.60
C VAL A 101 -3.52 7.96 17.76
N SER A 102 -2.69 8.06 16.72
CA SER A 102 -1.29 7.61 16.72
C SER A 102 -0.32 8.61 17.36
N ASP A 103 -0.83 9.60 18.09
CA ASP A 103 -0.03 10.59 18.85
C ASP A 103 0.90 11.45 17.96
N ILE A 104 0.58 11.59 16.66
CA ILE A 104 1.40 12.39 15.73
C ILE A 104 1.11 13.88 15.87
N PHE A 105 -0.15 14.26 16.16
CA PHE A 105 -0.54 15.67 16.30
C PHE A 105 -0.60 16.16 17.75
N VAL A 106 -0.62 15.25 18.73
CA VAL A 106 -0.79 15.64 20.12
C VAL A 106 0.57 15.87 20.76
N ILE A 107 0.94 17.13 20.87
CA ILE A 107 2.15 17.56 21.57
C ILE A 107 1.70 18.19 22.89
N GLY A 108 1.85 17.47 24.01
CA GLY A 108 1.64 18.02 25.35
C GLY A 108 0.56 17.36 26.22
N PRO A 109 -0.75 17.61 26.00
CA PRO A 109 -1.76 17.26 27.00
C PRO A 109 -1.95 15.74 27.09
N LYS A 110 -2.07 15.24 28.33
CA LYS A 110 -2.23 13.82 28.66
C LYS A 110 -3.24 13.14 27.77
N PHE A 111 -2.76 12.23 26.93
CA PHE A 111 -3.58 11.32 26.17
C PHE A 111 -4.46 10.51 27.12
N PRO A 112 -5.79 10.45 26.93
CA PRO A 112 -6.63 9.64 27.80
C PRO A 112 -6.24 8.17 27.68
N THR A 113 -6.11 7.47 28.81
CA THR A 113 -5.48 6.13 28.89
C THR A 113 -6.12 5.09 27.99
N TRP A 114 -7.44 5.17 27.78
CA TRP A 114 -8.16 4.29 26.87
C TRP A 114 -7.74 4.49 25.41
N LEU A 115 -7.54 5.74 24.99
CA LEU A 115 -7.14 6.10 23.62
C LEU A 115 -5.67 5.79 23.40
N ASP A 116 -4.83 5.96 24.43
CA ASP A 116 -3.43 5.53 24.41
C ASP A 116 -3.33 4.02 24.20
N THR A 117 -4.12 3.22 24.92
CA THR A 117 -4.09 1.75 24.79
C THR A 117 -4.51 1.30 23.38
N ILE A 118 -5.55 1.91 22.80
CA ILE A 118 -6.03 1.58 21.45
C ILE A 118 -4.98 1.96 20.39
N SER A 119 -4.28 3.07 20.59
CA SER A 119 -3.33 3.55 19.61
C SER A 119 -2.14 2.60 19.35
N TRP A 120 -1.79 1.78 20.35
CA TRP A 120 -0.79 0.71 20.24
C TRP A 120 -1.22 -0.45 19.34
N VAL A 121 -2.45 -0.45 18.82
CA VAL A 121 -2.86 -1.41 17.79
C VAL A 121 -2.43 -0.95 16.40
N PHE A 122 -2.23 0.36 16.19
CA PHE A 122 -2.02 0.92 14.86
C PHE A 122 -0.56 0.88 14.42
N PRO A 123 -0.30 0.46 13.15
CA PRO A 123 1.07 0.38 12.63
C PRO A 123 1.75 1.75 12.58
N LEU A 124 0.96 2.83 12.46
CA LEU A 124 1.45 4.20 12.40
C LEU A 124 2.16 4.64 13.69
N ARG A 125 1.61 4.31 14.86
CA ARG A 125 2.26 4.60 16.14
C ARG A 125 3.56 3.82 16.33
N HIS A 126 3.59 2.55 15.89
CA HIS A 126 4.83 1.76 15.97
C HIS A 126 5.92 2.27 15.04
N ALA A 127 5.56 2.67 13.81
CA ALA A 127 6.49 3.23 12.84
C ALA A 127 7.12 4.55 13.33
N SER A 128 6.30 5.49 13.83
CA SER A 128 6.80 6.78 14.33
C SER A 128 7.73 6.58 15.54
N ARG A 129 7.31 5.76 16.51
CA ARG A 129 8.09 5.50 17.73
C ARG A 129 9.44 4.84 17.44
N ALA A 130 9.44 3.78 16.62
CA ALA A 130 10.68 3.10 16.24
C ALA A 130 11.65 4.02 15.47
N LEU A 131 11.11 4.94 14.65
CA LEU A 131 11.94 5.90 13.93
C LEU A 131 12.52 6.97 14.86
N THR A 132 11.72 7.47 15.82
CA THR A 132 12.19 8.42 16.85
C THR A 132 13.24 7.79 17.77
N ASP A 133 13.00 6.56 18.23
CA ASP A 133 13.94 5.83 19.08
C ASP A 133 15.28 5.59 18.33
N ALA A 134 15.23 5.28 17.04
CA ALA A 134 16.42 5.09 16.20
C ALA A 134 17.26 6.37 16.00
N MET A 135 16.63 7.54 16.07
CA MET A 135 17.31 8.83 15.93
C MET A 135 17.71 9.46 17.27
N THR A 136 17.24 8.91 18.40
CA THR A 136 17.52 9.45 19.73
C THR A 136 18.81 8.83 20.29
N PRO A 137 19.84 9.64 20.61
CA PRO A 137 21.07 9.13 21.22
C PRO A 137 20.82 8.50 22.59
N GLY A 138 21.44 7.36 22.87
CA GLY A 138 21.40 6.72 24.19
C GLY A 138 20.17 5.84 24.47
N VAL A 139 19.29 5.63 23.50
CA VAL A 139 18.16 4.69 23.61
C VAL A 139 18.61 3.28 23.26
N GLU A 140 18.21 2.29 24.07
CA GLU A 140 18.37 0.88 23.73
C GLU A 140 17.45 0.52 22.55
N LEU A 141 18.06 0.26 21.39
CA LEU A 141 17.36 -0.03 20.14
C LEU A 141 16.73 -1.43 20.15
N TRP A 142 17.36 -2.38 20.82
CA TRP A 142 16.86 -3.74 20.98
C TRP A 142 16.58 -4.02 22.46
N PRO A 143 15.46 -4.69 22.81
CA PRO A 143 14.52 -5.42 21.94
C PRO A 143 13.28 -4.62 21.47
N SER A 144 13.13 -3.38 21.92
CA SER A 144 11.98 -2.49 21.63
C SER A 144 11.67 -2.38 20.12
N THR A 145 12.68 -2.05 19.30
CA THR A 145 12.50 -1.91 17.84
C THR A 145 12.03 -3.21 17.19
N GLY A 146 12.49 -4.36 17.68
CA GLY A 146 12.06 -5.68 17.19
C GLY A 146 10.55 -5.90 17.33
N LEU A 147 9.96 -5.49 18.45
CA LEU A 147 8.51 -5.57 18.67
C LEU A 147 7.74 -4.65 17.71
N HIS A 148 8.20 -3.42 17.52
CA HIS A 148 7.60 -2.49 16.56
C HIS A 148 7.62 -3.05 15.13
N LEU A 149 8.73 -3.65 14.72
CA LEU A 149 8.88 -4.29 13.41
C LEU A 149 7.97 -5.52 13.26
N LEU A 150 7.81 -6.33 14.31
CA LEU A 150 6.88 -7.47 14.31
C LEU A 150 5.42 -7.03 14.13
N VAL A 151 5.00 -5.96 14.80
CA VAL A 151 3.64 -5.43 14.62
C VAL A 151 3.44 -4.90 13.20
N LEU A 152 4.43 -4.17 12.65
CA LEU A 152 4.40 -3.71 11.26
C LEU A 152 4.33 -4.87 10.27
N LEU A 153 5.12 -5.92 10.47
CA LEU A 153 5.08 -7.13 9.65
C LEU A 153 3.72 -7.82 9.73
N THR A 154 3.13 -7.93 10.93
CA THR A 154 1.82 -8.54 11.13
C THR A 154 0.73 -7.79 10.33
N TRP A 155 0.74 -6.47 10.39
CA TRP A 155 -0.16 -5.62 9.58
C TRP A 155 0.07 -5.77 8.09
N THR A 156 1.33 -5.84 7.66
CA THR A 156 1.72 -6.04 6.26
C THR A 156 1.19 -7.38 5.74
N ILE A 157 1.36 -8.46 6.52
CA ILE A 157 0.86 -9.80 6.19
C ILE A 157 -0.67 -9.79 6.11
N GLY A 158 -1.37 -9.16 7.07
CA GLY A 158 -2.82 -9.02 7.06
C GLY A 158 -3.34 -8.29 5.81
N ALA A 159 -2.70 -7.18 5.44
CA ALA A 159 -3.05 -6.43 4.23
C ALA A 159 -2.73 -7.21 2.94
N ALA A 160 -1.60 -7.92 2.89
CA ALA A 160 -1.24 -8.78 1.76
C ALA A 160 -2.21 -9.95 1.59
N LEU A 161 -2.67 -10.56 2.69
CA LEU A 161 -3.69 -11.59 2.69
C LEU A 161 -5.02 -11.07 2.14
N LEU A 162 -5.48 -9.90 2.61
CA LEU A 162 -6.68 -9.23 2.09
C LEU A 162 -6.56 -8.98 0.59
N LEU A 163 -5.40 -8.47 0.15
CA LEU A 163 -5.11 -8.22 -1.26
C LEU A 163 -5.22 -9.52 -2.09
N SER A 164 -4.61 -10.61 -1.62
CA SER A 164 -4.64 -11.92 -2.30
C SER A 164 -6.06 -12.50 -2.41
N ARG A 165 -6.90 -12.26 -1.40
CA ARG A 165 -8.31 -12.71 -1.38
C ARG A 165 -9.15 -11.94 -2.39
N THR A 166 -8.99 -10.62 -2.48
CA THR A 166 -9.73 -9.79 -3.44
C THR A 166 -9.43 -10.19 -4.88
N PHE A 167 -8.15 -10.40 -5.22
CA PHE A 167 -7.75 -10.74 -6.59
C PHE A 167 -8.09 -12.19 -7.01
N ARG A 168 -8.19 -13.13 -6.08
CA ARG A 168 -8.63 -14.50 -6.40
C ARG A 168 -10.09 -14.56 -6.86
N THR A 169 -10.86 -13.49 -6.68
CA THR A 169 -12.31 -13.47 -6.97
C THR A 169 -12.64 -13.19 -8.44
N GLU A 170 -11.66 -13.10 -9.35
CA GLU A 170 -11.96 -13.13 -10.80
C GLU A 170 -12.25 -14.57 -11.22
N PRO A 171 -13.53 -14.95 -11.37
CA PRO A 171 -13.89 -16.31 -11.76
C PRO A 171 -13.36 -16.50 -13.18
N GLY A 172 -12.57 -17.55 -13.37
CA GLY A 172 -12.10 -17.96 -14.68
C GLY A 172 -13.23 -17.81 -15.69
N GLY A 173 -12.97 -17.05 -16.76
CA GLY A 173 -13.94 -16.82 -17.81
C GLY A 173 -14.57 -18.17 -18.17
N ARG A 174 -15.89 -18.25 -18.03
CA ARG A 174 -16.65 -19.41 -18.52
C ARG A 174 -16.16 -19.69 -19.94
N PRO A 175 -15.64 -20.87 -20.25
CA PRO A 175 -15.54 -21.29 -21.63
C PRO A 175 -16.98 -21.33 -22.13
N THR A 176 -17.37 -20.40 -22.98
CA THR A 176 -18.56 -20.53 -23.83
C THR A 176 -18.24 -21.62 -24.84
N ALA A 177 -18.27 -22.88 -24.38
CA ALA A 177 -18.13 -24.09 -25.16
C ALA A 177 -19.48 -24.57 -25.73
N ALA A 178 -20.43 -23.65 -25.94
CA ALA A 178 -21.82 -24.00 -26.26
C ALA A 178 -22.39 -23.31 -27.51
N GLU A 179 -21.60 -22.60 -28.32
CA GLU A 179 -22.13 -21.87 -29.51
C GLU A 179 -21.59 -22.36 -30.87
N HIS A 180 -20.80 -23.43 -30.91
CA HIS A 180 -20.33 -24.02 -32.19
C HIS A 180 -20.67 -25.51 -32.35
N ALA A 181 -21.73 -26.00 -31.69
CA ALA A 181 -22.14 -27.40 -31.75
C ALA A 181 -23.42 -27.68 -32.57
N THR A 182 -23.92 -26.72 -33.35
CA THR A 182 -25.08 -26.95 -34.24
C THR A 182 -24.95 -26.22 -35.57
N GLU A 183 -24.07 -26.68 -36.44
CA GLU A 183 -24.34 -26.54 -37.87
C GLU A 183 -23.87 -27.82 -38.60
N PRO A 184 -24.77 -28.79 -38.81
CA PRO A 184 -24.46 -29.96 -39.61
C PRO A 184 -24.40 -29.58 -41.10
N SER A 185 -23.28 -29.94 -41.72
CA SER A 185 -23.00 -29.85 -43.15
C SER A 185 -24.06 -30.54 -44.02
N GLY A 186 -24.57 -29.86 -45.05
CA GLY A 186 -25.53 -30.44 -46.01
C GLY A 186 -25.74 -29.63 -47.30
N ILE A 187 -24.76 -29.67 -48.21
CA ILE A 187 -24.93 -29.99 -49.64
C ILE A 187 -26.02 -29.24 -50.46
N ARG A 188 -25.60 -28.27 -51.30
CA ARG A 188 -25.90 -28.08 -52.77
C ARG A 188 -25.59 -26.61 -53.13
N GLN A 189 -24.53 -26.26 -53.86
CA GLN A 189 -24.22 -26.60 -55.27
C GLN A 189 -25.33 -26.20 -56.26
N LYS A 190 -25.24 -24.97 -56.78
CA LYS A 190 -25.38 -24.54 -58.20
C LYS A 190 -24.76 -23.12 -58.28
N VAL A 191 -23.58 -22.87 -58.86
CA VAL A 191 -23.17 -22.97 -60.28
C VAL A 191 -24.10 -22.17 -61.20
N VAL A 192 -23.59 -21.00 -61.61
CA VAL A 192 -23.72 -20.36 -62.94
C VAL A 192 -25.13 -20.15 -63.48
N ALA A 193 -25.57 -18.90 -63.54
CA ALA A 193 -25.86 -18.14 -64.76
C ALA A 193 -26.25 -16.70 -64.38
#